data_AF-A0A9E1IGA2-F1
#
_entry.id   AF-A0A9E1IGA2-F1
#
_cell.length_a   1.000
_cell.length_b   1.000
_cell.length_c   1.000
_cell.angle_alpha   90.00
_cell.angle_beta   90.00
_cell.angle_gamma   90.00
#
_symmetry.space_group_name_H-M   'P 1'
#
loop_
_entity.id
_entity.type
_entity.pdbx_description
1 polymer ?
#
loop_
_entity_poly.entity_id
_entity_poly.type
_entity_poly.pdbx_seq_one_letter_code
_entity_poly.pdbx_strand_id
1 'polypeptide(L)'
;MRRIETFDWWQELVDRKDELSLRELAEKFAVTPGAISAAFKRTGTSRKAAPPGPRALRKTKHDDLPPEPGEEAEDVGSLPQTRPGSKDEMIKMHFDSLGKVPDAEVAKKAGVSVRTIASFRARHGIPGYSGPRRTTQARAPRTSKLDPFIELLGTVPDRVVAEKAGVSLNAVRNYRVKRGISAAGRASAVSAVSAPEAPTPQPKPQPVKAMGGGAWLVEVKTAAGEQELVIVGDDIVHAATRAQEANRGDVIGLTYIGEFIG
;
A
#
# COMPACT_ATOMS: atom_id res chain seq x y z
N MET A 1 -28.27 -7.85 -24.73
CA MET A 1 -27.27 -8.12 -25.78
C MET A 1 -26.84 -9.57 -25.69
N ARG A 2 -26.78 -10.28 -26.82
CA ARG A 2 -26.27 -11.65 -26.85
C ARG A 2 -24.76 -11.63 -26.55
N ARG A 3 -24.29 -12.61 -25.80
CA ARG A 3 -22.87 -12.76 -25.47
C ARG A 3 -22.15 -13.30 -26.70
N ILE A 4 -20.97 -12.77 -27.00
CA ILE A 4 -20.26 -13.20 -28.21
C ILE A 4 -19.73 -14.65 -28.14
N GLU A 5 -19.69 -15.27 -26.96
CA GLU A 5 -19.27 -16.67 -26.83
C GLU A 5 -20.37 -17.68 -27.21
N THR A 6 -21.61 -17.22 -27.35
CA THR A 6 -22.74 -18.09 -27.72
C THR A 6 -22.95 -18.16 -29.23
N PHE A 7 -22.08 -17.52 -30.02
CA PHE A 7 -22.16 -17.55 -31.48
C PHE A 7 -21.30 -18.70 -32.01
N ASP A 8 -21.74 -19.30 -33.12
CA ASP A 8 -21.09 -20.49 -33.70
C ASP A 8 -19.65 -20.23 -34.16
N TRP A 9 -19.32 -18.97 -34.48
CA TRP A 9 -17.98 -18.53 -34.87
C TRP A 9 -17.03 -18.27 -33.68
N TRP A 10 -17.48 -18.45 -32.44
CA TRP A 10 -16.65 -18.22 -31.24
C TRP A 10 -15.37 -19.07 -31.25
N GLN A 11 -15.47 -20.33 -31.65
CA GLN A 11 -14.33 -21.24 -31.68
C GLN A 11 -13.27 -20.78 -32.69
N GLU A 12 -13.69 -20.33 -33.87
CA GLU A 12 -12.80 -19.78 -34.89
C GLU A 12 -12.08 -18.50 -34.40
N LEU A 13 -12.76 -17.66 -33.63
CA LEU A 13 -12.16 -16.48 -33.01
C LEU A 13 -11.07 -16.87 -31.99
N VAL A 14 -11.34 -17.89 -31.17
CA VAL A 14 -10.40 -18.40 -30.17
C VAL A 14 -9.16 -19.01 -30.82
N ASP A 15 -9.31 -19.73 -31.92
CA ASP A 15 -8.17 -20.34 -32.63
C ASP A 15 -7.22 -19.28 -33.19
N ARG A 16 -7.76 -18.17 -33.71
CA ARG A 16 -6.98 -17.05 -34.28
C ARG A 16 -6.51 -16.02 -33.25
N LYS A 17 -6.76 -16.23 -31.94
CA LYS A 17 -6.53 -15.22 -30.87
C LYS A 17 -5.07 -14.78 -30.71
N ASP A 18 -4.14 -15.63 -31.13
CA ASP A 18 -2.69 -15.43 -31.02
C ASP A 18 -2.04 -15.03 -32.36
N GLU A 19 -2.76 -15.17 -33.47
CA GLU A 19 -2.29 -14.81 -34.82
C GLU A 19 -2.58 -13.35 -35.18
N LEU A 20 -3.73 -12.83 -34.72
CA LEU A 20 -4.24 -11.52 -35.08
C LEU A 20 -4.34 -10.59 -33.86
N SER A 21 -4.22 -9.28 -34.10
CA SER A 21 -4.45 -8.26 -33.08
C SER A 21 -5.94 -8.18 -32.70
N LEU A 22 -6.27 -7.63 -31.51
CA LEU A 22 -7.69 -7.44 -31.11
C LEU A 22 -8.48 -6.58 -32.08
N ARG A 23 -7.81 -5.67 -32.80
CA ARG A 23 -8.46 -4.78 -33.77
C ARG A 23 -8.82 -5.52 -35.04
N GLU A 24 -7.92 -6.37 -35.53
CA GLU A 24 -8.18 -7.22 -36.70
C GLU A 24 -9.23 -8.28 -36.41
N LEU A 25 -9.25 -8.87 -35.20
CA LEU A 25 -10.32 -9.76 -34.77
C LEU A 25 -11.66 -9.01 -34.67
N ALA A 26 -11.64 -7.79 -34.15
CA ALA A 26 -12.82 -6.94 -34.08
C ALA A 26 -13.42 -6.62 -35.47
N GLU A 27 -12.58 -6.30 -36.44
CA GLU A 27 -12.99 -6.06 -37.82
C GLU A 27 -13.46 -7.37 -38.49
N LYS A 28 -12.67 -8.44 -38.33
CA LYS A 28 -12.93 -9.87 -38.57
C LYS A 28 -14.40 -10.26 -38.39
N PHE A 29 -14.81 -10.15 -37.14
CA PHE A 29 -16.07 -10.67 -36.64
C PHE A 29 -17.13 -9.57 -36.45
N ALA A 30 -16.87 -8.35 -36.93
CA ALA A 30 -17.72 -7.17 -36.78
C ALA A 30 -18.15 -6.90 -35.31
N VAL A 31 -17.22 -7.04 -34.37
CA VAL A 31 -17.43 -6.83 -32.92
C VAL A 31 -16.49 -5.76 -32.41
N THR A 32 -16.84 -5.07 -31.33
CA THR A 32 -15.89 -4.15 -30.68
C THR A 32 -14.73 -4.89 -29.99
N PRO A 33 -13.49 -4.35 -30.01
CA PRO A 33 -12.34 -4.97 -29.33
C PRO A 33 -12.56 -5.21 -27.83
N GLY A 34 -13.36 -4.34 -27.19
CA GLY A 34 -13.72 -4.46 -25.78
C GLY A 34 -14.62 -5.66 -25.48
N ALA A 35 -15.56 -5.99 -26.38
CA ALA A 35 -16.41 -7.16 -26.23
C ALA A 35 -15.60 -8.46 -26.33
N ILE A 36 -14.65 -8.53 -27.26
CA ILE A 36 -13.72 -9.66 -27.41
C ILE A 36 -12.87 -9.83 -26.15
N SER A 37 -12.28 -8.75 -25.63
CA SER A 37 -11.50 -8.80 -24.38
C SER A 37 -12.35 -9.23 -23.18
N ALA A 38 -13.60 -8.77 -23.09
CA ALA A 38 -14.52 -9.15 -22.03
C ALA A 38 -14.95 -10.61 -22.13
N ALA A 39 -15.03 -11.17 -23.34
CA ALA A 39 -15.33 -12.57 -23.55
C ALA A 39 -14.16 -13.49 -23.18
N PHE A 40 -12.94 -13.18 -23.64
CA PHE A 40 -11.74 -13.93 -23.24
C PHE A 40 -11.55 -13.98 -21.72
N LYS A 41 -11.87 -12.90 -21.02
CA LYS A 41 -11.83 -12.87 -19.54
C LYS A 41 -12.86 -13.81 -18.90
N ARG A 42 -14.04 -13.98 -19.51
CA ARG A 42 -15.12 -14.83 -18.99
C ARG A 42 -14.87 -16.31 -19.27
N THR A 43 -14.23 -16.63 -20.39
CA THR A 43 -13.87 -18.00 -20.78
C THR A 43 -12.50 -18.46 -20.29
N GLY A 44 -11.76 -17.60 -19.59
CA GLY A 44 -10.43 -17.92 -19.08
C GLY A 44 -9.36 -18.07 -20.17
N THR A 45 -9.62 -17.54 -21.37
CA THR A 45 -8.73 -17.70 -22.52
C THR A 45 -7.63 -16.63 -22.46
N SER A 46 -6.38 -17.05 -22.24
CA SER A 46 -5.21 -16.16 -22.30
C SER A 46 -4.68 -16.06 -23.73
N ARG A 47 -4.23 -14.86 -24.13
CA ARG A 47 -3.68 -14.57 -25.47
C ARG A 47 -2.25 -14.06 -25.34
N LYS A 48 -1.39 -14.37 -26.31
CA LYS A 48 -0.08 -13.72 -26.44
C LYS A 48 -0.32 -12.28 -26.82
N ALA A 49 0.20 -11.35 -26.01
CA ALA A 49 0.04 -9.92 -26.29
C ALA A 49 0.84 -9.59 -27.55
N ALA A 50 0.14 -9.37 -28.68
CA ALA A 50 0.77 -8.79 -29.86
C ALA A 50 1.50 -7.50 -29.46
N PRO A 51 2.71 -7.24 -30.01
CA PRO A 51 3.42 -6.01 -29.73
C PRO A 51 2.50 -4.82 -30.02
N PRO A 52 2.53 -3.75 -29.21
CA PRO A 52 1.70 -2.59 -29.44
C PRO A 52 2.03 -2.03 -30.82
N GLY A 53 1.17 -2.33 -31.80
CA GLY A 53 1.29 -1.81 -33.15
C GLY A 53 1.32 -0.28 -33.15
N PRO A 54 1.86 0.35 -34.20
CA PRO A 54 1.93 1.80 -34.29
C PRO A 54 0.54 2.38 -34.05
N ARG A 55 0.40 3.13 -32.95
CA ARG A 55 -0.85 3.86 -32.67
C ARG A 55 -0.90 5.01 -33.67
N ALA A 56 -1.56 4.81 -34.80
CA ALA A 56 -1.87 5.92 -35.71
C ALA A 56 -2.59 7.01 -34.91
N LEU A 57 -2.08 8.25 -34.98
CA LEU A 57 -2.82 9.39 -34.47
C LEU A 57 -4.18 9.41 -35.17
N ARG A 58 -5.23 9.68 -34.41
CA ARG A 58 -6.54 9.94 -34.98
C ARG A 58 -6.40 11.16 -35.89
N LYS A 59 -6.47 10.96 -37.22
CA LYS A 59 -6.47 12.05 -38.20
C LYS A 59 -7.46 13.11 -37.75
N THR A 60 -6.99 14.34 -37.63
CA THR A 60 -7.87 15.48 -37.39
C THR A 60 -8.41 15.95 -38.74
N LYS A 61 -9.57 16.61 -38.76
CA LYS A 61 -10.21 17.10 -39.98
C LYS A 61 -9.31 18.06 -40.82
N HIS A 62 -8.20 18.52 -40.24
CA HIS A 62 -7.24 19.42 -40.86
C HIS A 62 -6.16 18.72 -41.71
N ASP A 63 -5.97 17.40 -41.55
CA ASP A 63 -4.91 16.64 -42.21
C ASP A 63 -5.19 16.35 -43.70
N ASP A 64 -6.38 16.67 -44.21
CA ASP A 64 -6.84 16.41 -45.58
C ASP A 64 -6.85 17.68 -46.48
N LEU A 65 -6.37 18.84 -46.00
CA LEU A 65 -6.26 20.05 -46.84
C LEU A 65 -4.89 20.11 -47.53
N PRO A 66 -4.83 20.39 -48.85
CA PRO A 66 -3.57 20.67 -49.53
C PRO A 66 -2.89 21.89 -48.90
N PRO A 67 -1.54 21.91 -48.80
CA PRO A 67 -0.83 23.09 -48.32
C PRO A 67 -1.11 24.28 -49.25
N GLU A 68 -1.35 25.45 -48.67
CA GLU A 68 -1.51 26.66 -49.48
C GLU A 68 -0.21 26.97 -50.22
N PRO A 69 -0.28 27.42 -51.48
CA PRO A 69 0.90 27.64 -52.30
C PRO A 69 1.68 28.86 -51.77
N GLY A 70 2.74 28.60 -51.00
CA GLY A 70 3.63 29.64 -50.47
C GLY A 70 4.29 29.32 -49.12
N GLU A 71 3.90 28.25 -48.43
CA GLU A 71 4.59 27.84 -47.19
C GLU A 71 5.82 26.99 -47.52
N GLU A 72 6.97 27.64 -47.60
CA GLU A 72 8.26 26.97 -47.55
C GLU A 72 8.36 26.17 -46.25
N ALA A 73 8.64 24.87 -46.39
CA ALA A 73 8.80 23.94 -45.28
C ALA A 73 10.07 24.28 -44.50
N GLU A 74 9.96 25.23 -43.57
CA GLU A 74 10.94 25.39 -42.50
C GLU A 74 10.92 24.11 -41.64
N ASP A 75 12.06 23.43 -41.60
CA ASP A 75 12.37 22.31 -40.70
C ASP A 75 12.41 22.83 -39.25
N VAL A 76 11.25 23.16 -38.69
CA VAL A 76 11.09 23.43 -37.27
C VAL A 76 10.87 22.11 -36.56
N GLY A 77 11.98 21.55 -36.08
CA GLY A 77 12.03 20.46 -35.14
C GLY A 77 10.88 20.54 -34.13
N SER A 78 10.10 19.45 -34.10
CA SER A 78 8.82 19.31 -33.42
C SER A 78 8.86 19.76 -31.95
N LEU A 79 8.59 21.04 -31.71
CA LEU A 79 8.18 21.52 -30.39
C LEU A 79 6.73 21.07 -30.17
N PRO A 80 6.37 20.53 -29.00
CA PRO A 80 5.02 20.06 -28.74
C PRO A 80 4.07 21.25 -28.75
N GLN A 81 3.36 21.43 -29.87
CA GLN A 81 2.31 22.42 -30.01
C GLN A 81 1.18 22.05 -29.04
N THR A 82 1.13 22.75 -27.90
CA THR A 82 0.04 22.61 -26.94
C THR A 82 -1.23 23.12 -27.60
N ARG A 83 -2.30 22.32 -27.61
CA ARG A 83 -3.61 22.73 -28.14
C ARG A 83 -4.04 24.07 -27.52
N PRO A 84 -4.57 25.01 -28.34
CA PRO A 84 -5.12 26.27 -27.85
C PRO A 84 -6.12 26.02 -26.71
N GLY A 85 -5.88 26.63 -25.54
CA GLY A 85 -6.72 26.48 -24.34
C GLY A 85 -6.38 25.28 -23.44
N SER A 86 -5.25 24.60 -23.67
CA SER A 86 -4.75 23.59 -22.74
C SER A 86 -4.36 24.22 -21.40
N LYS A 87 -4.55 23.49 -20.30
CA LYS A 87 -4.08 23.91 -18.96
C LYS A 87 -2.59 24.26 -18.97
N ASP A 88 -1.80 23.61 -19.82
CA ASP A 88 -0.37 23.89 -19.97
C ASP A 88 -0.10 25.26 -20.59
N GLU A 89 -0.95 25.75 -21.49
CA GLU A 89 -0.81 27.08 -22.11
C GLU A 89 -1.18 28.21 -21.15
N MET A 90 -2.26 28.01 -20.38
CA MET A 90 -2.64 28.92 -19.30
C MET A 90 -1.53 29.06 -18.23
N ILE A 91 -0.78 27.97 -17.99
CA ILE A 91 0.35 27.99 -17.05
C ILE A 91 1.59 28.63 -17.69
N LYS A 92 1.84 28.43 -18.99
CA LYS A 92 2.94 29.09 -19.73
C LYS A 92 2.87 30.62 -19.64
N MET A 93 1.68 31.21 -19.65
CA MET A 93 1.50 32.67 -19.47
C MET A 93 2.03 33.19 -18.13
N HIS A 94 2.15 32.32 -17.12
CA HIS A 94 2.63 32.63 -15.78
C HIS A 94 3.95 31.92 -15.44
N PHE A 95 4.73 31.51 -16.45
CA PHE A 95 5.96 30.75 -16.28
C PHE A 95 6.96 31.44 -15.33
N ASP A 96 7.13 32.76 -15.47
CA ASP A 96 8.07 33.56 -14.68
C ASP A 96 7.76 33.60 -13.18
N SER A 97 6.51 33.31 -12.80
CA SER A 97 6.05 33.27 -11.41
C SER A 97 6.23 31.90 -10.76
N LEU A 98 6.45 30.85 -11.55
CA LEU A 98 6.67 29.50 -11.03
C LEU A 98 7.99 29.43 -10.25
N GLY A 99 7.96 28.87 -9.05
CA GLY A 99 9.13 28.76 -8.17
C GLY A 99 9.52 30.05 -7.43
N LYS A 100 9.04 31.22 -7.87
CA LYS A 100 9.23 32.51 -7.16
C LYS A 100 8.06 32.88 -6.24
N VAL A 101 6.87 32.39 -6.56
CA VAL A 101 5.63 32.63 -5.82
C VAL A 101 5.01 31.28 -5.47
N PRO A 102 4.29 31.12 -4.33
CA PRO A 102 3.59 29.88 -4.02
C PRO A 102 2.67 29.42 -5.15
N ASP A 103 2.72 28.12 -5.47
CA ASP A 103 1.89 27.50 -6.52
C ASP A 103 0.39 27.81 -6.34
N ALA A 104 -0.07 28.08 -5.11
CA ALA A 104 -1.45 28.45 -4.80
C ALA A 104 -1.88 29.82 -5.37
N GLU A 105 -0.96 30.79 -5.45
CA GLU A 105 -1.27 32.11 -6.01
C GLU A 105 -1.21 32.09 -7.54
N VAL A 106 -0.21 31.39 -8.09
CA VAL A 106 -0.12 31.16 -9.54
C VAL A 106 -1.35 30.38 -10.03
N ALA A 107 -1.84 29.42 -9.27
CA ALA A 107 -3.06 28.65 -9.58
C ALA A 107 -4.29 29.54 -9.70
N LYS A 108 -4.46 30.50 -8.78
CA LYS A 108 -5.57 31.44 -8.82
C LYS A 108 -5.51 32.36 -10.04
N LYS A 109 -4.31 32.84 -10.38
CA LYS A 109 -4.10 33.74 -11.54
C LYS A 109 -4.33 33.00 -12.87
N ALA A 110 -3.81 31.79 -12.97
CA ALA A 110 -3.90 30.95 -14.16
C ALA A 110 -5.25 30.21 -14.31
N GLY A 111 -6.14 30.28 -13.31
CA GLY A 111 -7.44 29.57 -13.34
C GLY A 111 -7.33 28.04 -13.29
N VAL A 112 -6.23 27.49 -12.76
CA VAL A 112 -5.96 26.04 -12.71
C VAL A 112 -5.82 25.54 -11.28
N SER A 113 -5.84 24.22 -11.08
CA SER A 113 -5.60 23.64 -9.77
C SER A 113 -4.12 23.72 -9.37
N VAL A 114 -3.85 23.83 -8.06
CA VAL A 114 -2.48 23.79 -7.50
C VAL A 114 -1.74 22.51 -7.92
N ARG A 115 -2.45 21.38 -7.99
CA ARG A 115 -1.89 20.10 -8.43
C ARG A 115 -1.44 20.15 -9.89
N THR A 116 -2.17 20.85 -10.75
CA THR A 116 -1.81 21.02 -12.17
C THR A 116 -0.51 21.80 -12.29
N ILE A 117 -0.34 22.87 -11.51
CA ILE A 117 0.91 23.64 -11.47
C ILE A 117 2.06 22.81 -10.94
N ALA A 118 1.87 22.08 -9.84
CA ALA A 118 2.92 21.21 -9.30
C ALA A 118 3.37 20.16 -10.32
N SER A 119 2.44 19.59 -11.09
CA SER A 119 2.74 18.63 -12.16
C SER A 119 3.43 19.28 -13.36
N PHE A 120 3.00 20.46 -13.78
CA PHE A 120 3.67 21.25 -14.82
C PHE A 120 5.10 21.58 -14.40
N ARG A 121 5.26 22.11 -13.18
CA ARG A 121 6.53 22.44 -12.57
C ARG A 121 7.49 21.25 -12.52
N ALA A 122 7.02 20.07 -12.11
CA ALA A 122 7.81 18.84 -12.09
C ALA A 122 8.24 18.38 -13.50
N ARG A 123 7.35 18.44 -14.49
CA ARG A 123 7.67 18.08 -15.89
C ARG A 123 8.67 19.05 -16.52
N HIS A 124 8.62 20.32 -16.15
CA HIS A 124 9.50 21.38 -16.67
C HIS A 124 10.75 21.61 -15.82
N GLY A 125 11.02 20.77 -14.81
CA GLY A 125 12.24 20.85 -13.99
C GLY A 125 12.34 22.09 -13.10
N ILE A 126 11.21 22.77 -12.83
CA ILE A 126 11.20 24.02 -12.08
C ILE A 126 11.13 23.68 -10.56
N PRO A 127 12.04 24.22 -9.72
CA PRO A 127 11.99 23.99 -8.29
C PRO A 127 10.77 24.65 -7.64
N GLY A 128 10.35 24.13 -6.49
CA GLY A 128 9.19 24.66 -5.77
C GLY A 128 9.54 25.97 -5.12
N TYR A 129 8.52 26.78 -4.84
CA TYR A 129 8.71 27.99 -4.05
C TYR A 129 9.35 27.66 -2.70
N SER A 130 10.56 28.19 -2.47
CA SER A 130 11.37 27.96 -1.26
C SER A 130 11.41 29.18 -0.33
N GLY A 131 10.50 30.13 -0.49
CA GLY A 131 10.42 31.27 0.41
C GLY A 131 9.89 30.91 1.81
N PRO A 132 9.83 31.89 2.73
CA PRO A 132 9.40 31.67 4.09
C PRO A 132 8.04 30.98 4.08
N ARG A 133 7.99 29.80 4.71
CA ARG A 133 6.74 29.06 4.88
C ARG A 133 5.78 30.02 5.56
N ARG A 134 4.65 30.35 4.90
CA ARG A 134 3.56 31.07 5.57
C ARG A 134 3.26 30.25 6.82
N THR A 135 3.69 30.77 7.98
CA THR A 135 3.18 30.29 9.25
C THR A 135 1.68 30.49 9.11
N THR A 136 0.96 29.39 8.96
CA THR A 136 -0.49 29.44 9.05
C THR A 136 -0.73 30.09 10.39
N GLN A 137 -1.29 31.32 10.40
CA GLN A 137 -1.66 32.03 11.62
C GLN A 137 -2.09 30.99 12.65
N ALA A 138 -1.40 30.94 13.79
CA ALA A 138 -1.50 29.86 14.77
C ALA A 138 -2.96 29.48 14.89
N ARG A 139 -3.34 28.35 14.27
CA ARG A 139 -4.75 27.95 14.26
C ARG A 139 -5.12 27.82 15.73
N ALA A 140 -6.22 28.48 16.12
CA ALA A 140 -6.71 28.38 17.48
C ALA A 140 -6.67 26.90 17.91
N PRO A 141 -6.18 26.61 19.12
CA PRO A 141 -6.02 25.24 19.58
C PRO A 141 -7.36 24.52 19.39
N ARG A 142 -7.35 23.45 18.59
CA ARG A 142 -8.57 22.67 18.33
C ARG A 142 -8.92 21.95 19.62
N THR A 143 -9.85 22.52 20.39
CA THR A 143 -10.39 21.85 21.57
C THR A 143 -11.13 20.61 21.11
N SER A 144 -10.77 19.47 21.69
CA SER A 144 -11.47 18.22 21.44
C SER A 144 -12.73 18.18 22.30
N LYS A 145 -13.81 17.57 21.80
CA LYS A 145 -15.00 17.29 22.61
C LYS A 145 -14.72 16.42 23.86
N LEU A 146 -13.53 15.81 23.91
CA LEU A 146 -13.02 14.99 25.00
C LEU A 146 -12.19 15.76 26.03
N ASP A 147 -11.86 17.03 25.78
CA ASP A 147 -11.09 17.84 26.74
C ASP A 147 -11.81 17.98 28.10
N PRO A 148 -13.16 18.14 28.17
CA PRO A 148 -13.87 18.19 29.46
C PRO A 148 -13.91 16.85 30.22
N PHE A 149 -13.61 15.73 29.56
CA PHE A 149 -13.73 14.38 30.12
C PHE A 149 -12.37 13.72 30.38
N ILE A 150 -11.28 14.48 30.35
CA ILE A 150 -9.90 13.98 30.56
C ILE A 150 -9.77 13.16 31.84
N GLU A 151 -10.43 13.59 32.93
CA GLU A 151 -10.39 12.90 34.23
C GLU A 151 -11.11 11.55 34.22
N LEU A 152 -12.11 11.38 33.33
CA LEU A 152 -12.84 10.12 33.19
C LEU A 152 -12.09 9.12 32.30
N LEU A 153 -11.25 9.61 31.39
CA LEU A 153 -10.42 8.76 30.52
C LEU A 153 -9.42 7.97 31.38
N GLY A 154 -9.50 6.65 31.31
CA GLY A 154 -8.59 5.75 32.03
C GLY A 154 -9.05 5.33 33.42
N THR A 155 -10.03 6.02 33.99
CA THR A 155 -10.73 5.61 35.22
C THR A 155 -12.00 4.82 34.87
N VAL A 156 -12.76 5.32 33.90
CA VAL A 156 -14.03 4.75 33.45
C VAL A 156 -13.83 4.07 32.08
N PRO A 157 -14.54 2.97 31.77
CA PRO A 157 -14.48 2.36 30.45
C PRO A 157 -14.78 3.37 29.32
N ASP A 158 -14.01 3.29 28.24
CA ASP A 158 -14.10 4.22 27.09
C ASP A 158 -15.52 4.33 26.51
N ARG A 159 -16.36 3.30 26.67
CA ARG A 159 -17.76 3.30 26.22
C ARG A 159 -18.60 4.36 26.90
N VAL A 160 -18.49 4.48 28.21
CA VAL A 160 -19.25 5.47 28.98
C VAL A 160 -18.78 6.87 28.64
N VAL A 161 -17.47 7.07 28.45
CA VAL A 161 -16.90 8.36 28.06
C VAL A 161 -17.34 8.75 26.64
N ALA A 162 -17.38 7.78 25.72
CA ALA A 162 -17.82 7.99 24.33
C ALA A 162 -19.29 8.45 24.27
N GLU A 163 -20.17 7.80 25.03
CA GLU A 163 -21.60 8.17 25.13
C GLU A 163 -21.76 9.57 25.74
N LYS A 164 -21.07 9.87 26.85
CA LYS A 164 -21.13 11.19 27.50
C LYS A 164 -20.59 12.33 26.63
N ALA A 165 -19.53 12.08 25.86
CA ALA A 165 -18.91 13.08 25.00
C ALA A 165 -19.53 13.15 23.59
N GLY A 166 -20.47 12.24 23.26
CA GLY A 166 -21.08 12.15 21.93
C GLY A 166 -20.06 11.88 20.82
N VAL A 167 -19.05 11.05 21.09
CA VAL A 167 -18.01 10.66 20.13
C VAL A 167 -17.91 9.14 20.00
N SER A 168 -17.22 8.65 18.97
CA SER A 168 -17.01 7.22 18.81
C SER A 168 -16.00 6.66 19.82
N LEU A 169 -16.13 5.36 20.14
CA LEU A 169 -15.15 4.62 20.96
C LEU A 169 -13.71 4.77 20.45
N ASN A 170 -13.55 4.76 19.13
CA ASN A 170 -12.22 4.87 18.52
C ASN A 170 -11.64 6.29 18.68
N ALA A 171 -12.49 7.33 18.71
CA ALA A 171 -12.04 8.69 19.00
C ALA A 171 -11.51 8.80 20.44
N VAL A 172 -12.20 8.19 21.42
CA VAL A 172 -11.76 8.11 22.82
C VAL A 172 -10.43 7.38 22.93
N ARG A 173 -10.30 6.20 22.30
CA ARG A 173 -9.05 5.42 22.27
C ARG A 173 -7.89 6.22 21.69
N ASN A 174 -8.09 6.85 20.54
CA ASN A 174 -7.05 7.63 19.87
C ASN A 174 -6.65 8.86 20.68
N TYR A 175 -7.63 9.52 21.29
CA TYR A 175 -7.39 10.65 22.19
C TYR A 175 -6.56 10.21 23.41
N ARG A 176 -6.91 9.06 24.00
CA ARG A 176 -6.22 8.45 25.13
C ARG A 176 -4.77 8.11 24.80
N VAL A 177 -4.52 7.44 23.67
CA VAL A 177 -3.17 7.06 23.19
C VAL A 177 -2.32 8.30 22.91
N LYS A 178 -2.88 9.32 22.24
CA LYS A 178 -2.16 10.57 21.96
C LYS A 178 -1.74 11.33 23.21
N ARG A 179 -2.49 11.19 24.31
CA ARG A 179 -2.20 11.82 25.61
C ARG A 179 -1.55 10.87 26.63
N GLY A 180 -1.16 9.66 26.22
CA GLY A 180 -0.48 8.70 27.09
C GLY A 180 -1.31 8.13 28.25
N ILE A 181 -2.64 8.20 28.17
CA ILE A 181 -3.53 7.74 29.24
C ILE A 181 -3.75 6.21 29.11
N SER A 182 -3.72 5.48 30.23
CA SER A 182 -3.97 4.03 30.25
C SER A 182 -5.45 3.70 30.20
N ALA A 183 -5.80 2.50 29.72
CA ALA A 183 -7.20 2.05 29.72
C ALA A 183 -7.70 1.73 31.13
N ALA A 184 -8.95 2.08 31.41
CA ALA A 184 -9.63 1.62 32.62
C ALA A 184 -9.62 0.08 32.64
N GLY A 185 -9.05 -0.49 33.70
CA GLY A 185 -8.86 -1.94 33.86
C GLY A 185 -7.43 -2.46 33.66
N ARG A 186 -6.47 -1.64 33.19
CA ARG A 186 -5.03 -1.97 33.26
C ARG A 186 -4.31 -1.39 34.48
N ALA A 187 -4.96 -0.51 35.23
CA ALA A 187 -4.35 0.28 36.30
C ALA A 187 -4.32 -0.37 37.69
N SER A 188 -4.90 -1.56 37.90
CA SER A 188 -4.81 -2.27 39.20
C SER A 188 -3.56 -3.14 39.35
N ALA A 189 -2.58 -3.06 38.46
CA ALA A 189 -1.33 -3.85 38.54
C ALA A 189 -0.03 -3.02 38.54
N VAL A 190 -0.09 -1.68 38.57
CA VAL A 190 1.11 -0.84 38.36
C VAL A 190 1.21 0.38 39.29
N SER A 191 0.76 0.26 40.54
CA SER A 191 1.05 1.28 41.57
C SER A 191 1.47 0.65 42.88
N ALA A 192 2.53 -0.14 42.83
CA ALA A 192 3.55 -0.24 43.87
C ALA A 192 4.86 -0.62 43.16
N VAL A 193 5.99 -0.15 43.68
CA VAL A 193 7.37 -0.27 43.17
C VAL A 193 7.84 0.98 42.40
N SER A 194 8.32 1.94 43.20
CA SER A 194 9.48 2.76 42.85
C SER A 194 10.59 1.89 42.28
N ALA A 195 11.25 2.41 41.24
CA ALA A 195 12.39 1.84 40.52
C ALA A 195 13.24 0.82 41.30
N PRO A 196 13.53 -0.31 40.65
CA PRO A 196 14.92 -0.63 40.38
C PRO A 196 15.20 -0.57 38.87
N GLU A 197 16.41 -0.14 38.58
CA GLU A 197 17.18 -0.26 37.35
C GLU A 197 16.60 -1.15 36.24
N ALA A 198 16.48 -0.57 35.05
CA ALA A 198 16.02 -1.24 33.85
C ALA A 198 16.86 -2.48 33.52
N PRO A 199 16.27 -3.67 33.32
CA PRO A 199 16.91 -4.68 32.50
C PRO A 199 16.71 -4.25 31.04
N THR A 200 17.82 -4.00 30.37
CA THR A 200 17.95 -3.87 28.92
C THR A 200 17.05 -4.89 28.21
N PRO A 201 16.25 -4.51 27.19
CA PRO A 201 15.47 -5.48 26.43
C PRO A 201 16.44 -6.43 25.71
N GLN A 202 16.52 -7.67 26.20
CA GLN A 202 17.21 -8.74 25.49
C GLN A 202 16.54 -8.95 24.12
N PRO A 203 17.31 -9.07 23.03
CA PRO A 203 16.75 -9.34 21.71
C PRO A 203 16.10 -10.73 21.72
N LYS A 204 14.86 -10.82 21.23
CA LYS A 204 14.18 -12.09 20.96
C LYS A 204 15.12 -12.99 20.13
N PRO A 205 15.41 -14.23 20.55
CA PRO A 205 16.17 -15.14 19.70
C PRO A 205 15.30 -15.48 18.48
N GLN A 206 15.78 -15.09 17.31
CA GLN A 206 15.23 -15.55 16.05
C GLN A 206 15.52 -17.05 15.93
N PRO A 207 14.60 -17.86 15.38
CA PRO A 207 14.85 -19.27 15.16
C PRO A 207 15.96 -19.41 14.10
N VAL A 208 17.16 -19.75 14.55
CA VAL A 208 18.21 -20.24 13.65
C VAL A 208 17.83 -21.68 13.27
N LYS A 209 17.65 -21.93 11.98
CA LYS A 209 17.54 -23.30 11.46
C LYS A 209 18.83 -24.03 11.79
N ALA A 210 18.79 -24.96 12.75
CA ALA A 210 19.83 -25.95 12.91
C ALA A 210 19.56 -27.08 11.90
N MET A 211 20.45 -27.23 10.92
CA MET A 211 20.58 -28.44 10.13
C MET A 211 21.55 -29.35 10.91
N GLY A 212 21.07 -30.44 11.50
CA GLY A 212 21.90 -31.43 12.20
C GLY A 212 21.31 -31.83 13.56
N GLY A 213 21.23 -33.15 13.81
CA GLY A 213 20.58 -33.73 14.99
C GLY A 213 21.17 -33.23 16.32
N GLY A 214 20.36 -32.51 17.09
CA GLY A 214 20.73 -31.94 18.38
C GLY A 214 20.41 -32.84 19.56
N ALA A 215 21.24 -32.82 20.62
CA ALA A 215 20.87 -33.34 21.93
C ALA A 215 20.22 -32.25 22.78
N TRP A 216 19.05 -32.56 23.32
CA TRP A 216 18.22 -31.66 24.12
C TRP A 216 18.05 -32.24 25.53
N LEU A 217 18.31 -31.44 26.56
CA LEU A 217 17.89 -31.73 27.93
C LEU A 217 16.42 -31.39 28.03
N VAL A 218 15.63 -32.34 28.49
CA VAL A 218 14.19 -32.18 28.67
C VAL A 218 13.84 -32.45 30.11
N GLU A 219 13.30 -31.44 30.78
CA GLU A 219 12.72 -31.56 32.11
C GLU A 219 11.26 -31.99 31.96
N VAL A 220 10.92 -33.16 32.47
CA VAL A 220 9.58 -33.75 32.38
C VAL A 220 9.00 -33.91 33.77
N LYS A 221 7.75 -33.45 33.96
CA LYS A 221 6.95 -33.75 35.15
C LYS A 221 6.20 -35.06 34.94
N THR A 222 6.54 -36.08 35.71
CA THR A 222 5.76 -37.33 35.74
C THR A 222 5.03 -37.46 37.07
N ALA A 223 4.09 -38.41 37.15
CA ALA A 223 3.39 -38.73 38.39
C ALA A 223 4.34 -39.21 39.52
N ALA A 224 5.58 -39.56 39.20
CA ALA A 224 6.62 -39.98 40.14
C ALA A 224 7.63 -38.88 40.52
N GLY A 225 7.48 -37.67 39.97
CA GLY A 225 8.39 -36.53 40.23
C GLY A 225 8.92 -35.88 38.94
N GLU A 226 9.72 -34.82 39.12
CA GLU A 226 10.43 -34.14 38.04
C GLU A 226 11.70 -34.92 37.68
N GLN A 227 11.87 -35.20 36.39
CA GLN A 227 13.02 -35.93 35.85
C GLN A 227 13.63 -35.19 34.68
N GLU A 228 14.96 -35.14 34.65
CA GLU A 228 15.74 -34.64 33.53
C GLU A 228 16.11 -35.81 32.60
N LEU A 229 15.77 -35.69 31.32
CA LEU A 229 16.10 -36.66 30.27
C LEU A 229 16.85 -35.99 29.13
N VAL A 230 17.83 -36.69 28.56
CA VAL A 230 18.53 -36.22 27.35
C VAL A 230 17.92 -36.91 26.14
N ILE A 231 17.43 -36.12 25.18
CA ILE A 231 16.72 -36.59 23.99
C ILE A 231 17.38 -36.02 22.75
N VAL A 232 17.72 -36.90 21.81
CA VAL A 232 18.21 -36.50 20.49
C VAL A 232 17.02 -36.12 19.61
N GLY A 233 17.09 -34.98 18.94
CA GLY A 233 16.04 -34.50 18.04
C GLY A 233 16.56 -33.43 17.07
N ASP A 234 16.12 -33.51 15.82
CA ASP A 234 16.57 -32.59 14.75
C ASP A 234 16.04 -31.16 14.92
N ASP A 235 14.97 -30.99 15.70
CA ASP A 235 14.35 -29.70 16.03
C ASP A 235 13.68 -29.79 17.41
N ILE A 236 13.41 -28.64 18.03
CA ILE A 236 12.79 -28.51 19.35
C ILE A 236 11.45 -29.24 19.42
N VAL A 237 10.68 -29.24 18.32
CA VAL A 237 9.38 -29.92 18.22
C VAL A 237 9.54 -31.43 18.21
N HIS A 238 10.57 -31.95 17.53
CA HIS A 238 10.88 -33.38 17.54
C HIS A 238 11.37 -33.85 18.90
N ALA A 239 12.21 -33.04 19.57
CA ALA A 239 12.68 -33.33 20.93
C ALA A 239 11.52 -33.35 21.94
N ALA A 240 10.62 -32.37 21.87
CA ALA A 240 9.44 -32.31 22.73
C ALA A 240 8.48 -33.49 22.51
N THR A 241 8.21 -33.83 21.25
CA THR A 241 7.31 -34.95 20.90
C THR A 241 7.87 -36.28 21.41
N ARG A 242 9.16 -36.56 21.19
CA ARG A 242 9.81 -37.75 21.73
C ARG A 242 9.82 -37.77 23.26
N ALA A 243 9.96 -36.63 23.93
CA ALA A 243 9.90 -36.56 25.39
C ALA A 243 8.53 -36.95 25.94
N GLN A 244 7.47 -36.44 25.30
CA GLN A 244 6.09 -36.76 25.67
C GLN A 244 5.77 -38.24 25.41
N GLU A 245 6.24 -38.79 24.29
CA GLU A 245 6.06 -40.21 23.95
C GLU A 245 6.84 -41.14 24.89
N ALA A 246 8.08 -40.79 25.22
CA ALA A 246 8.94 -41.62 26.07
C ALA A 246 8.50 -41.65 27.53
N ASN A 247 7.92 -40.55 28.06
CA ASN A 247 7.66 -40.44 29.49
C ASN A 247 6.23 -40.06 29.92
N ARG A 248 5.23 -40.14 29.02
CA ARG A 248 3.77 -39.90 29.31
C ARG A 248 3.49 -38.75 30.29
N GLY A 249 4.30 -37.71 30.25
CA GLY A 249 4.35 -36.61 31.22
C GLY A 249 4.55 -35.29 30.52
N ASP A 250 4.24 -34.20 31.23
CA ASP A 250 4.29 -32.86 30.65
C ASP A 250 5.73 -32.33 30.65
N VAL A 251 6.17 -31.87 29.49
CA VAL A 251 7.49 -31.24 29.31
C VAL A 251 7.44 -29.83 29.89
N ILE A 252 8.26 -29.56 30.91
CA ILE A 252 8.32 -28.27 31.61
C ILE A 252 9.43 -27.38 31.03
N GLY A 253 10.52 -28.00 30.58
CA GLY A 253 11.71 -27.28 30.09
C GLY A 253 12.42 -28.06 28.98
N LEU A 254 12.94 -27.33 28.00
CA LEU A 254 13.75 -27.85 26.89
C LEU A 254 14.98 -26.97 26.72
N THR A 255 16.17 -27.52 26.97
CA THR A 255 17.45 -26.83 26.85
C THR A 255 18.33 -27.56 25.84
N TYR A 256 18.80 -26.86 24.82
CA TYR A 256 19.75 -27.42 23.86
C TYR A 256 21.12 -27.58 24.53
N ILE A 257 21.64 -28.81 24.59
CA ILE A 257 22.93 -29.09 25.25
C ILE A 257 24.08 -29.05 24.23
N GLY A 258 23.80 -29.42 22.97
CA GLY A 258 24.82 -29.47 21.93
C GLY A 258 24.44 -30.41 20.81
N GLU A 259 25.31 -30.48 19.81
CA GLU A 259 25.13 -31.39 18.69
C GLU A 259 25.49 -32.81 19.12
N PHE A 260 24.61 -33.78 18.84
CA PHE A 260 24.86 -35.17 19.19
C PHE A 260 25.79 -35.78 18.14
N ILE A 261 27.08 -35.88 18.46
CA ILE A 261 28.04 -36.64 17.66
C ILE A 261 28.03 -38.07 18.20
N GLY A 262 27.13 -38.90 17.68
CA GLY A 262 27.04 -40.33 17.95
C GLY A 262 27.20 -41.15 16.68
#